data_AF-A0A1E7J1U3-F1
#
_entry.id   AF-A0A1E7J1U3-F1
#
_cell.length_a   1.000
_cell.length_b   1.000
_cell.length_c   1.000
_cell.angle_alpha   90.00
_cell.angle_beta   90.00
_cell.angle_gamma   90.00
#
_symmetry.space_group_name_H-M   'P 1'
#
loop_
_entity.id
_entity.type
_entity.pdbx_description
1 polymer ?
#
loop_
_entity_poly.entity_id
_entity_poly.type
_entity_poly.pdbx_seq_one_letter_code
_entity_poly.pdbx_strand_id
1 'polypeptide(L)'
;MDWLDKLSIAAIAGLTLITVGMLANQEMITRRHDNAEGVAKGGEDSYALQMEMDKKIYEEVVSLKEQGHYPEAMAKLETIIKKYPENSLSYVYLAQLYLEQGELRETIHNYRRAVEMEADYVDERTPLFIGNEIKKLVTEGREKFSREKALKPKDKEVRKALKDVYYLQSRLAGGCE
;
A
#
# COMPACT_ATOMS: atom_id res chain seq x y z
N MET A 1 -8.11 22.75 65.47
CA MET A 1 -8.27 22.42 64.04
C MET A 1 -9.19 21.22 64.00
N ASP A 2 -10.43 21.46 63.59
CA ASP A 2 -11.53 20.54 63.80
C ASP A 2 -11.48 19.39 62.79
N TRP A 3 -12.04 18.24 63.15
CA TRP A 3 -12.01 17.04 62.31
C TRP A 3 -12.70 17.28 60.94
N LEU A 4 -13.65 18.20 60.90
CA LEU A 4 -14.36 18.65 59.71
C LEU A 4 -13.42 19.38 58.73
N ASP A 5 -12.52 20.23 59.24
CA ASP A 5 -11.56 20.98 58.40
C ASP A 5 -10.62 20.03 57.64
N LYS A 6 -10.16 18.97 58.32
CA LYS A 6 -9.27 17.97 57.72
C LYS A 6 -9.97 17.18 56.61
N LEU A 7 -11.26 16.90 56.76
CA LEU A 7 -12.06 16.17 55.78
C LEU A 7 -12.34 17.03 54.54
N SER A 8 -12.62 18.33 54.74
CA SER A 8 -12.73 19.28 53.62
C SER A 8 -11.41 19.47 52.87
N ILE A 9 -10.28 19.54 53.56
CA ILE A 9 -8.95 19.66 52.91
C ILE A 9 -8.65 18.40 52.09
N ALA A 10 -8.94 17.21 52.62
CA ALA A 10 -8.75 15.96 51.89
C ALA A 10 -9.65 15.86 50.64
N ALA A 11 -10.90 16.31 50.71
CA ALA A 11 -11.81 16.33 49.57
C ALA A 11 -11.35 17.30 48.47
N ILE A 12 -10.88 18.49 48.85
CA ILE A 12 -10.32 19.48 47.92
C ILE A 12 -9.05 18.92 47.26
N ALA A 13 -8.15 18.32 48.05
CA ALA A 13 -6.94 17.69 47.53
C ALA A 13 -7.27 16.58 46.51
N GLY A 14 -8.27 15.74 46.79
CA GLY A 14 -8.74 14.71 45.87
C GLY A 14 -9.27 15.28 44.55
N LEU A 15 -10.11 16.32 44.60
CA LEU A 15 -10.64 16.98 43.42
C LEU A 15 -9.54 17.63 42.57
N THR A 16 -8.56 18.29 43.20
CA THR A 16 -7.43 18.89 42.48
C THR A 16 -6.59 17.84 41.75
N LEU A 17 -6.32 16.69 42.38
CA LEU A 17 -5.58 15.59 41.75
C LEU A 17 -6.31 15.00 40.54
N ILE A 18 -7.64 14.85 40.62
CA ILE A 18 -8.46 14.37 39.50
C ILE A 18 -8.40 15.37 38.33
N THR A 19 -8.55 16.67 38.61
CA THR A 19 -8.49 17.70 37.55
C THR A 19 -7.12 17.78 36.89
N VAL A 20 -6.04 17.65 37.66
CA VAL A 20 -4.66 17.63 37.13
C VAL A 20 -4.43 16.37 36.27
N GLY A 21 -4.92 15.21 36.72
CA GLY A 21 -4.86 13.97 35.95
C GLY A 21 -5.65 14.05 34.63
N MET A 22 -6.82 14.70 34.63
CA MET A 22 -7.61 14.93 33.42
C MET A 22 -6.92 15.89 32.45
N LEU A 23 -6.34 16.99 32.93
CA LEU A 23 -5.59 17.94 32.09
C LEU A 23 -4.37 17.27 31.45
N ALA A 24 -3.60 16.50 32.24
CA ALA A 24 -2.44 15.78 31.73
C ALA A 24 -2.84 14.74 30.66
N ASN A 25 -3.97 14.04 30.86
CA ASN A 25 -4.50 13.11 29.87
C ASN A 25 -4.96 13.83 28.60
N GLN A 26 -5.63 14.98 28.74
CA GLN A 26 -6.08 15.77 27.61
C GLN A 26 -4.91 16.31 26.78
N GLU A 27 -3.84 16.77 27.42
CA GLU A 27 -2.62 17.23 26.74
C GLU A 27 -1.86 16.09 26.03
N MET A 28 -1.90 14.86 26.59
CA MET A 28 -1.35 13.68 25.91
C MET A 28 -2.18 13.26 24.69
N ILE A 29 -3.51 13.39 24.77
CA ILE A 29 -4.41 13.11 23.64
C ILE A 29 -4.18 14.13 22.51
N THR A 30 -4.09 15.42 22.83
CA THR A 30 -3.81 16.46 21.82
C THR A 30 -2.44 16.26 21.19
N ARG A 31 -1.39 15.98 21.97
CA ARG A 31 -0.05 15.69 21.42
C ARG A 31 -0.01 14.44 20.53
N ARG A 32 -0.78 13.40 20.86
CA ARG A 32 -0.92 12.20 20.00
C ARG A 32 -1.66 12.53 18.70
N HIS A 33 -2.70 13.34 18.77
CA HIS A 33 -3.45 13.79 17.61
C HIS A 33 -2.58 14.66 16.69
N ASP A 34 -1.90 15.67 17.22
CA ASP A 34 -1.02 16.58 16.46
C ASP A 34 0.13 15.82 15.79
N ASN A 35 0.72 14.83 16.47
CA ASN A 35 1.75 13.97 15.88
C ASN A 35 1.19 13.06 14.78
N ALA A 36 -0.02 12.50 14.96
CA ALA A 36 -0.66 11.67 13.95
C ALA A 36 -1.05 12.48 12.70
N GLU A 37 -1.58 13.69 12.89
CA GLU A 37 -1.87 14.62 11.79
C GLU A 37 -0.60 15.10 11.09
N GLY A 38 0.47 15.39 11.83
CA GLY A 38 1.76 15.77 11.26
C GLY A 38 2.40 14.67 10.41
N VAL A 39 2.31 13.41 10.86
CA VAL A 39 2.80 12.25 10.09
C VAL A 39 1.92 11.97 8.87
N ALA A 40 0.59 12.03 9.00
CA ALA A 40 -0.33 11.86 7.89
C ALA A 40 -0.10 12.92 6.81
N LYS A 41 0.02 14.19 7.22
CA LYS A 41 0.28 15.32 6.32
C LYS A 41 1.66 15.22 5.63
N GLY A 42 2.69 14.80 6.37
CA GLY A 42 4.01 14.56 5.79
C GLY A 42 4.01 13.44 4.74
N GLY A 43 3.22 12.39 4.96
CA GLY A 43 2.97 11.36 3.96
C GLY A 43 2.22 11.87 2.74
N GLU A 44 1.12 12.60 2.95
CA GLU A 44 0.31 13.20 1.87
C GLU A 44 1.13 14.12 0.96
N ASP A 45 1.93 15.02 1.54
CA ASP A 45 2.80 15.93 0.78
C ASP A 45 3.87 15.15 -0.03
N SER A 46 4.39 14.05 0.54
CA SER A 46 5.33 13.16 -0.14
C SER A 46 4.70 12.45 -1.34
N TYR A 47 3.49 11.88 -1.16
CA TYR A 47 2.77 11.22 -2.25
C TYR A 47 2.39 12.21 -3.34
N ALA A 48 1.97 13.42 -3.00
CA ALA A 48 1.62 14.44 -3.99
C ALA A 48 2.81 14.75 -4.91
N LEU A 49 4.00 14.93 -4.33
CA LEU A 49 5.22 15.17 -5.10
C LEU A 49 5.62 13.97 -5.97
N GLN A 50 5.53 12.75 -5.41
CA GLN A 50 5.79 11.51 -6.16
C GLN A 50 4.84 11.39 -7.35
N MET A 51 3.53 11.55 -7.13
CA MET A 51 2.51 11.44 -8.18
C MET A 51 2.65 12.53 -9.25
N GLU A 52 3.04 13.74 -8.88
CA GLU A 52 3.31 14.81 -9.85
C GLU A 52 4.52 14.46 -10.75
N MET A 53 5.59 13.95 -10.14
CA MET A 53 6.76 13.48 -10.88
C MET A 53 6.42 12.28 -11.77
N ASP A 54 5.69 11.30 -11.25
CA ASP A 54 5.25 10.11 -11.96
C ASP A 54 4.36 10.46 -13.15
N LYS A 55 3.42 11.38 -12.98
CA LYS A 55 2.57 11.86 -14.08
C LYS A 55 3.42 12.31 -15.27
N LYS A 56 4.51 13.05 -15.01
CA LYS A 56 5.43 13.51 -16.07
C LYS A 56 6.31 12.38 -16.61
N ILE A 57 6.79 11.47 -15.77
CA ILE A 57 7.64 10.35 -16.18
C ILE A 57 6.88 9.41 -17.12
N TYR A 58 5.61 9.13 -16.82
CA TYR A 58 4.80 8.10 -17.49
C TYR A 58 3.77 8.65 -18.47
N GLU A 59 3.72 9.96 -18.72
CA GLU A 59 2.76 10.61 -19.64
C GLU A 59 2.65 9.89 -21.01
N GLU A 60 3.79 9.60 -21.63
CA GLU A 60 3.85 8.92 -22.92
C GLU A 60 3.43 7.45 -22.83
N VAL A 61 3.76 6.75 -21.74
CA VAL A 61 3.34 5.36 -21.52
C VAL A 61 1.82 5.28 -21.43
N VAL A 62 1.21 6.19 -20.67
CA VAL A 62 -0.25 6.26 -20.53
C VAL A 62 -0.89 6.55 -21.88
N SER A 63 -0.40 7.55 -22.62
CA SER A 63 -0.92 7.88 -23.95
C SER A 63 -0.83 6.71 -24.93
N LEU A 64 0.30 6.00 -24.96
CA LEU A 64 0.48 4.84 -25.86
C LEU A 64 -0.43 3.68 -25.47
N LYS A 65 -0.57 3.39 -24.16
CA LYS A 65 -1.48 2.37 -23.64
C LYS A 65 -2.93 2.67 -24.03
N GLU A 66 -3.40 3.90 -23.83
CA GLU A 66 -4.78 4.31 -24.17
C GLU A 66 -5.08 4.20 -25.66
N GLN A 67 -4.06 4.34 -26.52
CA GLN A 67 -4.16 4.16 -27.97
C GLN A 67 -4.04 2.71 -28.42
N GLY A 68 -3.74 1.77 -27.50
CA GLY A 68 -3.50 0.36 -27.83
C GLY A 68 -2.12 0.06 -28.42
N HIS A 69 -1.21 1.04 -28.42
CA HIS A 69 0.18 0.89 -28.88
C HIS A 69 1.05 0.22 -27.80
N TYR A 70 0.70 -1.02 -27.44
CA TYR A 70 1.33 -1.75 -26.33
C TYR A 70 2.83 -2.03 -26.54
N PRO A 71 3.32 -2.44 -27.73
CA PRO A 71 4.75 -2.63 -27.93
C PRO A 71 5.58 -1.36 -27.70
N GLU A 72 5.08 -0.21 -28.15
CA GLU A 72 5.71 1.09 -27.96
C GLU A 72 5.68 1.51 -26.49
N ALA A 73 4.55 1.29 -25.80
CA ALA A 73 4.44 1.54 -24.36
C ALA A 73 5.45 0.70 -23.55
N MET A 74 5.63 -0.57 -23.92
CA MET A 74 6.63 -1.45 -23.30
C MET A 74 8.06 -0.95 -23.52
N ALA A 75 8.41 -0.58 -24.75
CA ALA A 75 9.74 -0.03 -25.06
C ALA A 75 10.01 1.28 -24.28
N LYS A 76 8.98 2.11 -24.12
CA LYS A 76 9.08 3.32 -23.30
C LYS A 76 9.30 2.99 -21.83
N LEU A 77 8.55 2.03 -21.28
CA LEU A 77 8.74 1.55 -19.90
C LEU A 77 10.14 0.99 -19.67
N GLU A 78 10.71 0.23 -20.59
CA GLU A 78 12.09 -0.25 -20.47
C GLU A 78 13.10 0.88 -20.32
N THR A 79 12.86 2.00 -21.02
CA THR A 79 13.70 3.20 -20.91
C THR A 79 13.52 3.88 -19.55
N ILE A 80 12.28 3.96 -19.06
CA ILE A 80 11.96 4.52 -17.74
C ILE A 80 12.59 3.69 -16.63
N ILE A 81 12.48 2.36 -16.68
CA ILE A 81 13.06 1.43 -15.69
C ILE A 81 14.58 1.59 -15.60
N LYS A 82 15.26 1.79 -16.74
CA LYS A 82 16.71 2.04 -16.74
C LYS A 82 17.08 3.37 -16.09
N LYS A 83 16.22 4.39 -16.22
CA LYS A 83 16.46 5.74 -15.68
C LYS A 83 16.04 5.88 -14.21
N TYR A 84 14.96 5.22 -13.81
CA TYR A 84 14.37 5.26 -12.48
C TYR A 84 14.15 3.84 -11.95
N PRO A 85 15.23 3.08 -11.68
CA PRO A 85 15.15 1.66 -11.32
C PRO A 85 14.41 1.39 -10.00
N GLU A 86 14.32 2.40 -9.13
CA GLU A 86 13.64 2.32 -7.83
C GLU A 86 12.16 2.71 -7.90
N ASN A 87 11.69 3.18 -9.06
CA ASN A 87 10.30 3.59 -9.22
C ASN A 87 9.41 2.36 -9.47
N SER A 88 8.65 1.99 -8.45
CA SER A 88 7.76 0.83 -8.41
C SER A 88 6.63 0.89 -9.47
N LEU A 89 6.19 2.09 -9.87
CA LEU A 89 5.06 2.33 -10.78
C LEU A 89 5.32 1.76 -12.17
N SER A 90 6.59 1.61 -12.56
CA SER A 90 6.97 0.94 -13.80
C SER A 90 6.44 -0.50 -13.84
N TYR A 91 6.47 -1.21 -12.71
CA TYR A 91 5.96 -2.59 -12.64
C TYR A 91 4.43 -2.63 -12.60
N VAL A 92 3.76 -1.61 -12.07
CA VAL A 92 2.30 -1.45 -12.21
C VAL A 92 1.92 -1.29 -13.68
N TYR A 93 2.57 -0.41 -14.42
CA TYR A 93 2.28 -0.21 -15.84
C TYR A 93 2.61 -1.45 -16.69
N LEU A 94 3.71 -2.15 -16.40
CA LEU A 94 3.99 -3.44 -17.04
C LEU A 94 2.87 -4.45 -16.77
N ALA A 95 2.40 -4.56 -15.52
CA ALA A 95 1.31 -5.45 -15.17
C ALA A 95 0.03 -5.12 -15.96
N GLN A 96 -0.32 -3.84 -16.07
CA GLN A 96 -1.48 -3.39 -16.86
C GLN A 96 -1.32 -3.71 -18.35
N LEU A 97 -0.15 -3.49 -18.94
CA LEU A 97 0.10 -3.83 -20.35
C LEU A 97 0.04 -5.34 -20.62
N TYR A 98 0.49 -6.17 -19.68
CA TYR A 98 0.34 -7.63 -19.79
C TYR A 98 -1.12 -8.05 -19.59
N LEU A 99 -1.87 -7.36 -18.74
CA LEU A 99 -3.28 -7.63 -18.52
C LEU A 99 -4.10 -7.39 -19.79
N GLU A 100 -3.83 -6.28 -20.49
CA GLU A 100 -4.45 -5.97 -21.79
C GLU A 100 -4.15 -7.03 -22.87
N GLN A 101 -3.03 -7.74 -22.75
CA GLN A 101 -2.66 -8.85 -23.63
C GLN A 101 -3.21 -10.21 -23.18
N GLY A 102 -3.86 -10.29 -22.01
CA GLY A 102 -4.36 -11.53 -21.43
C GLY A 102 -3.29 -12.40 -20.74
N GLU A 103 -2.09 -11.87 -20.55
CA GLU A 103 -0.94 -12.55 -19.97
C GLU A 103 -0.99 -12.48 -18.43
N LEU A 104 -1.90 -13.28 -17.85
CA LEU A 104 -2.21 -13.25 -16.41
C LEU A 104 -0.99 -13.57 -15.53
N ARG A 105 -0.07 -14.44 -15.97
CA ARG A 105 1.10 -14.85 -15.20
C ARG A 105 2.08 -13.69 -15.03
N GLU A 106 2.34 -12.99 -16.12
CA GLU A 106 3.20 -11.81 -16.23
C GLU A 106 2.57 -10.63 -15.50
N THR A 107 1.25 -10.47 -15.60
CA THR A 107 0.47 -9.48 -14.84
C THR A 107 0.71 -9.63 -13.34
N ILE A 108 0.45 -10.84 -12.79
CA ILE A 108 0.61 -11.13 -11.37
C ILE A 108 2.07 -10.97 -10.93
N HIS A 109 3.01 -11.42 -11.76
CA HIS A 109 4.44 -11.28 -11.47
C HIS A 109 4.86 -9.81 -11.30
N ASN A 110 4.41 -8.94 -12.21
CA ASN A 110 4.75 -7.52 -12.17
C ASN A 110 4.04 -6.79 -11.02
N TYR A 111 2.77 -7.09 -10.73
CA TYR A 111 2.12 -6.55 -9.53
C TYR A 111 2.83 -6.97 -8.25
N ARG A 112 3.27 -8.22 -8.16
CA ARG A 112 4.07 -8.69 -7.02
C ARG A 112 5.37 -7.90 -6.87
N ARG A 113 6.07 -7.59 -7.97
CA ARG A 113 7.28 -6.75 -7.93
C ARG A 113 6.97 -5.32 -7.47
N ALA A 114 5.88 -4.72 -7.93
CA ALA A 114 5.45 -3.40 -7.49
C ALA A 114 5.20 -3.37 -5.97
N VAL A 115 4.42 -4.33 -5.45
CA VAL A 115 4.08 -4.44 -4.02
C VAL A 115 5.29 -4.78 -3.15
N GLU A 116 6.27 -5.52 -3.69
CA GLU A 116 7.53 -5.82 -3.01
C GLU A 116 8.41 -4.57 -2.85
N MET A 117 8.34 -3.64 -3.80
CA MET A 117 9.07 -2.38 -3.74
C MET A 117 8.33 -1.31 -2.93
N GLU A 118 7.00 -1.29 -3.00
CA GLU A 118 6.16 -0.29 -2.34
C GLU A 118 4.90 -0.95 -1.81
N ALA A 119 4.84 -1.11 -0.49
CA ALA A 119 3.74 -1.78 0.19
C ALA A 119 2.41 -1.00 0.09
N ASP A 120 2.48 0.31 -0.14
CA ASP A 120 1.34 1.23 -0.12
C ASP A 120 0.31 0.93 -1.21
N TYR A 121 0.72 0.27 -2.30
CA TYR A 121 -0.21 -0.25 -3.32
C TYR A 121 -1.30 -1.17 -2.76
N VAL A 122 -1.10 -1.78 -1.59
CA VAL A 122 -2.09 -2.63 -0.91
C VAL A 122 -2.56 -2.08 0.44
N ASP A 123 -2.11 -0.88 0.85
CA ASP A 123 -2.63 -0.18 2.03
C ASP A 123 -3.72 0.80 1.62
N GLU A 124 -4.96 0.49 2.00
CA GLU A 124 -6.16 1.26 1.66
C GLU A 124 -6.18 2.69 2.21
N ARG A 125 -5.25 3.03 3.11
CA ARG A 125 -5.11 4.37 3.69
C ARG A 125 -4.24 5.30 2.86
N THR A 126 -3.64 4.80 1.77
CA THR A 126 -2.71 5.56 0.94
C THR A 126 -3.35 5.94 -0.40
N PRO A 127 -2.93 7.06 -1.03
CA PRO A 127 -3.43 7.44 -2.35
C PRO A 127 -2.94 6.51 -3.48
N LEU A 128 -1.95 5.64 -3.22
CA LEU A 128 -1.41 4.68 -4.19
C LEU A 128 -2.22 3.39 -4.26
N PHE A 129 -3.22 3.22 -3.39
CA PHE A 129 -3.95 1.97 -3.26
C PHE A 129 -4.56 1.46 -4.58
N ILE A 130 -4.09 0.29 -5.02
CA ILE A 130 -4.61 -0.48 -6.16
C ILE A 130 -5.01 -1.91 -5.74
N GLY A 131 -5.10 -2.17 -4.44
CA GLY A 131 -5.28 -3.52 -3.87
C GLY A 131 -6.56 -4.23 -4.35
N ASN A 132 -7.62 -3.49 -4.70
CA ASN A 132 -8.84 -4.08 -5.26
C ASN A 132 -8.62 -4.77 -6.61
N GLU A 133 -7.83 -4.16 -7.51
CA GLU A 133 -7.49 -4.75 -8.80
C GLU A 133 -6.63 -6.00 -8.60
N ILE A 134 -5.59 -5.88 -7.77
CA ILE A 134 -4.69 -6.99 -7.45
C ILE A 134 -5.48 -8.15 -6.85
N LYS A 135 -6.41 -7.89 -5.92
CA LYS A 135 -7.24 -8.91 -5.27
C LYS A 135 -8.08 -9.72 -6.26
N LYS A 136 -8.65 -9.06 -7.28
CA LYS A 136 -9.41 -9.73 -8.35
C LYS A 136 -8.49 -10.69 -9.12
N LEU A 137 -7.35 -10.20 -9.60
CA LEU A 137 -6.39 -10.97 -10.40
C LEU A 137 -5.76 -12.12 -9.62
N VAL A 138 -5.48 -11.90 -8.34
CA VAL A 138 -4.96 -12.91 -7.43
C VAL A 138 -5.96 -14.04 -7.18
N THR A 139 -7.26 -13.71 -7.10
CA THR A 139 -8.31 -14.72 -6.95
C THR A 139 -8.40 -15.59 -8.20
N GLU A 140 -8.43 -14.95 -9.38
CA GLU A 140 -8.43 -15.64 -10.68
C GLU A 140 -7.17 -16.50 -10.87
N GLY A 141 -6.00 -15.91 -10.63
CA GLY A 141 -4.70 -16.57 -10.74
C GLY A 141 -4.58 -17.78 -9.81
N ARG A 142 -5.08 -17.68 -8.57
CA ARG A 142 -5.10 -18.82 -7.65
C ARG A 142 -5.90 -19.99 -8.23
N GLU A 143 -7.09 -19.73 -8.73
CA GLU A 143 -7.95 -20.79 -9.29
C GLU A 143 -7.32 -21.42 -10.54
N LYS A 144 -6.91 -20.59 -11.51
CA LYS A 144 -6.30 -21.03 -12.76
C LYS A 144 -5.04 -21.85 -12.51
N PHE A 145 -4.08 -21.30 -11.77
CA PHE A 145 -2.79 -21.96 -11.57
C PHE A 145 -2.86 -23.17 -10.63
N SER A 146 -3.86 -23.24 -9.72
CA SER A 146 -4.09 -24.44 -8.92
C SER A 146 -4.59 -25.61 -9.77
N ARG A 147 -5.50 -25.35 -10.73
CA ARG A 147 -5.94 -26.36 -11.70
C ARG A 147 -4.79 -26.79 -12.60
N GLU A 148 -4.00 -25.84 -13.11
CA GLU A 148 -2.81 -26.15 -13.91
C GLU A 148 -1.80 -27.00 -13.13
N LYS A 149 -1.57 -26.70 -11.85
CA LYS A 149 -0.68 -27.50 -10.98
C LYS A 149 -1.18 -28.93 -10.80
N ALA A 150 -2.49 -29.14 -10.67
CA ALA A 150 -3.07 -30.48 -10.56
C ALA A 150 -2.80 -31.32 -11.82
N LEU A 151 -2.88 -30.69 -13.00
CA LEU A 151 -2.60 -31.34 -14.28
C LEU A 151 -1.09 -31.53 -14.54
N LYS A 152 -0.28 -30.55 -14.15
CA LYS A 152 1.17 -30.49 -14.40
C LYS A 152 1.95 -30.22 -13.11
N PRO A 153 2.03 -31.18 -12.17
CA PRO A 153 2.57 -30.93 -10.82
C PRO A 153 4.06 -30.57 -10.77
N LYS A 154 4.81 -30.87 -11.85
CA LYS A 154 6.24 -30.58 -11.95
C LYS A 154 6.55 -29.29 -12.72
N ASP A 155 5.54 -28.63 -13.30
CA ASP A 155 5.72 -27.38 -14.06
C ASP A 155 6.32 -26.28 -13.17
N LYS A 156 7.50 -25.78 -13.57
CA LYS A 156 8.24 -24.77 -12.81
C LYS A 156 7.59 -23.40 -12.89
N GLU A 157 7.03 -23.06 -14.04
CA GLU A 157 6.37 -21.78 -14.25
C GLU A 157 5.12 -21.71 -13.38
N VAL A 158 4.26 -22.73 -13.42
CA VAL A 158 3.05 -22.79 -12.57
C VAL A 158 3.39 -22.65 -11.09
N ARG A 159 4.48 -23.29 -10.64
CA ARG A 159 4.96 -23.15 -9.26
C ARG A 159 5.41 -21.72 -8.95
N LYS A 160 6.09 -21.03 -9.88
CA LYS A 160 6.50 -19.63 -9.73
C LYS A 160 5.28 -18.71 -9.64
N ALA A 161 4.32 -18.86 -10.55
CA ALA A 161 3.10 -18.05 -10.53
C ALA A 161 2.30 -18.24 -9.24
N LEU A 162 2.17 -19.47 -8.74
CA LEU A 162 1.52 -19.70 -7.45
C LEU A 162 2.27 -19.06 -6.27
N LYS A 163 3.60 -19.02 -6.29
CA LYS A 163 4.36 -18.28 -5.27
C LYS A 163 4.05 -16.79 -5.32
N ASP A 164 4.02 -16.20 -6.52
CA ASP A 164 3.70 -14.78 -6.71
C ASP A 164 2.24 -14.48 -6.27
N VAL A 165 1.29 -15.37 -6.58
CA VAL A 165 -0.11 -15.31 -6.09
C VAL A 165 -0.15 -15.33 -4.56
N TYR A 166 0.51 -16.30 -3.91
CA TYR A 166 0.47 -16.42 -2.45
C TYR A 166 1.15 -15.24 -1.75
N TYR A 167 2.21 -14.69 -2.32
CA TYR A 167 2.83 -13.47 -1.83
C TYR A 167 1.82 -12.32 -1.79
N LEU A 168 1.16 -12.04 -2.92
CA LEU A 168 0.18 -10.96 -3.01
C LEU A 168 -1.04 -11.22 -2.10
N GLN A 169 -1.49 -12.46 -1.97
CA GLN A 169 -2.55 -12.82 -1.01
C GLN A 169 -2.18 -12.45 0.42
N SER A 170 -0.94 -12.76 0.82
CA SER A 170 -0.45 -12.43 2.16
C SER A 170 -0.38 -10.93 2.38
N ARG A 171 0.10 -10.17 1.39
CA ARG A 171 0.21 -8.69 1.49
C ARG A 171 -1.16 -8.02 1.54
N LEU A 172 -2.11 -8.46 0.69
CA LEU A 172 -3.49 -7.96 0.66
C LEU A 172 -4.29 -8.27 1.93
N ALA A 173 -3.92 -9.31 2.68
CA ALA A 173 -4.55 -9.64 3.95
C ALA A 173 -4.14 -8.69 5.10
N GLY A 174 -3.33 -7.66 4.82
CA GLY A 174 -2.86 -6.70 5.81
C GLY A 174 -1.81 -7.31 6.73
N GLY A 175 -0.79 -7.97 6.13
CA GLY A 175 0.29 -8.65 6.83
C GLY A 175 0.71 -7.91 8.10
N CYS A 176 0.22 -8.39 9.23
CA CYS A 176 0.57 -7.88 10.54
C CYS A 176 2.03 -8.25 10.77
N GLU A 177 2.92 -7.30 10.57
CA GLU A 177 4.27 -7.32 11.13
C GLU A 177 4.29 -6.41 12.37
#